data_AF-A0A1A2DNS4-F1
#
_entry.id   AF-A0A1A2DNS4-F1
#
_cell.length_a   1.000
_cell.length_b   1.000
_cell.length_c   1.000
_cell.angle_alpha   90.00
_cell.angle_beta   90.00
_cell.angle_gamma   90.00
#
_symmetry.space_group_name_H-M   'P 1'
#
loop_
_entity.id
_entity.type
_entity.pdbx_description
1 polymer ?
#
loop_
_entity_poly.entity_id
_entity_poly.type
_entity_poly.pdbx_seq_one_letter_code
_entity_poly.pdbx_strand_id
1 'polypeptide(L)'
;MLPNGAIASTGCCRWCCDYINRRPSPLVAYWYGPDNAEFRRFVRGTRSGGVARNDFAAQMIPSAAPFGGVGRSGTGAYHGKAGFDAFSHHRTVVGTDLPFTITGRAAPPFTPSMRATTALGLRLARNRTRRRLRRSR
;
A
#
# COMPACT_ATOMS: atom_id res chain seq x y z
N MET A 1 11.50 21.60 29.36
CA MET A 1 12.70 20.91 28.82
C MET A 1 12.22 19.54 28.35
N LEU A 2 12.33 19.21 27.06
CA LEU A 2 11.88 17.91 26.52
C LEU A 2 13.09 17.00 26.27
N PRO A 3 13.49 16.15 27.24
CA PRO A 3 14.40 15.05 26.96
C PRO A 3 13.57 13.80 26.61
N ASN A 4 13.78 13.25 25.41
CA ASN A 4 13.68 11.83 25.07
C ASN A 4 12.46 10.98 25.51
N GLY A 5 11.32 11.59 25.82
CA GLY A 5 10.07 10.89 26.10
C GLY A 5 8.90 11.79 25.77
N ALA A 6 8.43 11.76 24.52
CA ALA A 6 7.33 12.62 24.09
C ALA A 6 6.01 12.12 24.69
N ILE A 7 5.62 12.68 25.85
CA ILE A 7 4.26 12.59 26.38
C ILE A 7 3.48 13.77 25.80
N ALA A 8 2.56 13.50 24.87
CA ALA A 8 1.67 14.50 24.30
C ALA A 8 0.32 14.46 25.02
N SER A 9 -0.11 15.59 25.59
CA SER A 9 -1.44 15.74 26.22
C SER A 9 -2.54 16.00 25.19
N THR A 10 -3.78 15.70 25.58
CA THR A 10 -5.05 15.57 24.83
C THR A 10 -5.57 16.83 24.11
N GLY A 11 -4.73 17.84 23.84
CA GLY A 11 -5.05 18.98 22.96
C GLY A 11 -4.13 19.09 21.74
N CYS A 12 -3.14 18.20 21.62
CA CYS A 12 -1.96 18.35 20.77
C CYS A 12 -1.93 17.33 19.60
N CYS A 13 -3.08 16.78 19.19
CA CYS A 13 -3.13 15.68 18.21
C CYS A 13 -2.41 16.04 16.89
N ARG A 14 -2.57 17.27 16.39
CA ARG A 14 -1.93 17.71 15.15
C ARG A 14 -0.41 17.78 15.27
N TRP A 15 0.09 18.44 16.32
CA TRP A 15 1.53 18.54 16.54
C TRP A 15 2.14 17.16 16.78
N CYS A 16 1.45 16.26 17.49
CA CYS A 16 1.87 14.88 17.68
C CYS A 16 2.02 14.14 16.33
N CYS A 17 1.04 14.28 15.43
CA CYS A 17 1.14 13.70 14.09
C CYS A 17 2.33 14.28 13.31
N ASP A 18 2.50 15.60 13.31
CA ASP A 18 3.60 16.28 12.61
C ASP A 18 4.97 15.86 13.18
N TYR A 19 5.06 15.72 14.50
CA TYR A 19 6.25 15.25 15.19
C TYR A 19 6.61 13.82 14.78
N ILE A 20 5.64 12.90 14.76
CA ILE A 20 5.88 11.50 14.34
C ILE A 20 6.26 11.44 12.86
N ASN A 21 5.54 12.18 12.00
CA ASN A 21 5.74 12.12 10.54
C ASN A 21 7.06 12.71 10.06
N ARG A 22 7.71 13.56 10.85
CA ARG A 22 9.07 14.06 10.57
C ARG A 22 10.17 13.00 10.79
N ARG A 23 9.81 11.81 11.25
CA ARG A 23 10.74 10.72 11.57
C ARG A 23 10.48 9.48 10.71
N PRO A 24 11.45 8.56 10.66
CA PRO A 24 11.22 7.20 10.19
C PRO A 24 9.95 6.58 10.78
N SER A 25 9.13 5.95 9.95
CA SER A 25 7.89 5.32 10.39
C SER A 25 8.17 4.24 11.44
N PRO A 26 7.58 4.35 12.65
CA PRO A 26 7.83 3.40 13.73
C PRO A 26 7.16 2.06 13.46
N LEU A 27 7.64 1.00 14.13
CA LEU A 27 7.01 -0.32 14.07
C LEU A 27 5.61 -0.28 14.71
N VAL A 28 5.48 0.36 15.87
CA VAL A 28 4.22 0.48 16.61
C VAL A 28 4.07 1.89 17.15
N ALA A 29 2.87 2.45 17.05
CA ALA A 29 2.49 3.68 17.72
C ALA A 29 1.48 3.39 18.84
N TYR A 30 1.67 3.99 20.01
CA TYR A 30 0.83 3.77 21.18
C TYR A 30 -0.04 4.98 21.47
N TRP A 31 -1.33 4.76 21.68
CA TRP A 31 -2.30 5.80 22.05
C TRP A 31 -2.91 5.48 23.42
N TYR A 32 -2.73 6.38 24.39
CA TYR A 32 -3.42 6.30 25.68
C TYR A 32 -4.53 7.33 25.72
N GLY A 33 -5.78 6.87 25.78
CA GLY A 33 -6.94 7.75 25.78
C GLY A 33 -8.22 7.10 25.26
N PRO A 34 -9.32 7.88 25.14
CA PRO A 34 -10.59 7.41 24.61
C PRO A 34 -10.53 7.10 23.09
N ASP A 35 -11.50 6.33 22.59
CA ASP A 35 -11.72 6.13 21.15
C ASP A 35 -12.57 7.29 20.64
N ASN A 36 -11.91 8.42 20.39
CA ASN A 36 -12.57 9.65 20.00
C ASN A 36 -12.06 10.13 18.64
N ALA A 37 -12.56 11.29 18.19
CA ALA A 37 -12.14 11.90 16.92
C ALA A 37 -10.62 12.15 16.85
N GLU A 38 -9.96 12.40 17.98
CA GLU A 38 -8.51 12.61 18.04
C GLU A 38 -7.73 11.32 17.83
N PHE A 39 -8.14 10.20 18.43
CA PHE A 39 -7.56 8.89 18.14
C PHE A 39 -7.71 8.55 16.66
N ARG A 40 -8.90 8.76 16.08
CA ARG A 40 -9.14 8.52 14.66
C ARG A 40 -8.32 9.44 13.76
N ARG A 41 -8.09 10.68 14.18
CA ARG A 41 -7.19 11.62 13.49
C ARG A 41 -5.74 11.17 13.59
N PHE A 42 -5.29 10.69 14.74
CA PHE A 42 -3.95 10.15 14.94
C PHE A 42 -3.67 8.95 14.05
N VAL A 43 -4.58 7.97 14.02
CA VAL A 43 -4.47 6.77 13.17
C VAL A 43 -4.42 7.15 11.69
N ARG A 44 -5.27 8.07 11.24
CA ARG A 44 -5.25 8.54 9.83
C ARG A 44 -4.07 9.46 9.50
N GLY A 45 -3.57 10.16 10.50
CA GLY A 45 -2.56 11.21 10.37
C GLY A 45 -1.14 10.72 10.56
N THR A 46 -0.91 9.45 10.89
CA THR A 46 0.42 8.88 11.12
C THR A 46 0.61 7.59 10.34
N ARG A 47 1.87 7.21 10.09
CA ARG A 47 2.24 5.95 9.44
C ARG A 47 3.11 5.11 10.37
N SER A 48 2.62 3.94 10.75
CA SER A 48 3.31 2.93 11.57
C SER A 48 2.99 1.51 11.08
N GLY A 49 3.73 0.51 11.55
CA GLY A 49 3.42 -0.91 11.29
C GLY A 49 2.14 -1.38 11.98
N GLY A 50 1.91 -0.92 13.21
CA GLY A 50 0.67 -1.12 13.95
C GLY A 50 0.36 0.04 14.90
N VAL A 51 -0.84 0.03 15.47
CA VAL A 51 -1.28 0.95 16.52
C VAL A 51 -1.90 0.14 17.65
N ALA A 52 -1.44 0.36 18.88
CA ALA A 52 -2.08 -0.18 20.08
C ALA A 52 -2.63 0.95 20.93
N ARG A 53 -3.78 0.69 21.55
CA ARG A 53 -4.49 1.65 22.38
C ARG A 53 -4.59 1.12 23.81
N ASN A 54 -4.21 1.96 24.77
CA ASN A 54 -4.25 1.70 26.20
C ASN A 54 -3.44 0.49 26.69
N ASP A 55 -2.55 -0.05 25.85
CA ASP A 55 -1.71 -1.17 26.22
C ASP A 55 -0.41 -1.17 25.41
N PHE A 56 0.63 -1.77 25.97
CA PHE A 56 1.93 -1.93 25.34
C PHE A 56 2.06 -3.34 24.77
N ALA A 57 2.61 -3.47 23.57
CA ALA A 57 2.82 -4.74 22.87
C ALA A 57 1.56 -5.60 22.59
N ALA A 58 0.35 -5.17 22.96
CA ALA A 58 -0.88 -5.94 22.80
C ALA A 58 -1.17 -6.39 21.35
N GLN A 59 -0.72 -5.62 20.35
CA GLN A 59 -0.83 -5.99 18.93
C GLN A 59 -0.04 -7.26 18.54
N MET A 60 0.86 -7.74 19.39
CA MET A 60 1.63 -8.98 19.17
C MET A 60 0.88 -10.24 19.64
N ILE A 61 -0.15 -10.09 20.48
CA ILE A 61 -0.91 -11.21 21.05
C ILE A 61 -1.82 -11.90 20.03
N PRO A 62 -2.64 -11.18 19.22
CA PRO A 62 -3.56 -11.83 18.29
C PRO A 62 -2.80 -12.47 17.12
N SER A 63 -2.67 -13.79 17.15
CA SER A 63 -1.98 -14.58 16.12
C SER A 63 -2.63 -14.52 14.74
N ALA A 64 -3.90 -14.11 14.65
CA ALA A 64 -4.60 -13.90 13.38
C ALA A 64 -4.33 -12.51 12.77
N ALA A 65 -3.84 -11.54 13.56
CA ALA A 65 -3.55 -10.20 13.06
C ALA A 65 -2.13 -10.14 12.49
N PRO A 66 -1.93 -9.54 11.30
CA PRO A 66 -0.61 -9.39 10.72
C PRO A 66 0.25 -8.46 11.58
N PHE A 67 1.47 -8.88 11.89
CA PHE A 67 2.47 -8.08 12.57
C PHE A 67 3.66 -7.81 11.64
N GLY A 68 3.96 -6.54 11.39
CA GLY A 68 4.95 -6.13 10.41
C GLY A 68 5.25 -4.64 10.46
N GLY A 69 6.35 -4.25 9.83
CA GLY A 69 6.80 -2.85 9.76
C GLY A 69 6.42 -2.17 8.44
N VAL A 70 6.65 -0.85 8.40
CA VAL A 70 6.52 -0.07 7.16
C VAL A 70 7.68 0.92 7.00
N GLY A 71 8.30 0.93 5.83
CA GLY A 71 9.43 1.79 5.53
C GLY A 71 10.66 1.38 6.36
N ARG A 72 11.16 2.29 7.19
CA ARG A 72 12.39 2.05 7.97
C ARG A 72 12.20 1.11 9.17
N SER A 73 10.97 0.83 9.57
CA SER A 73 10.67 -0.19 10.60
C SER A 73 10.58 -1.61 10.04
N GLY A 74 10.64 -1.78 8.71
CA GLY A 74 10.58 -3.07 8.04
C GLY A 74 9.61 -3.08 6.86
N THR A 75 9.52 -4.23 6.22
CA THR A 75 8.61 -4.51 5.09
C THR A 75 8.04 -5.91 5.21
N GLY A 76 6.78 -6.08 4.81
CA GLY A 76 6.06 -7.34 4.98
C GLY A 76 5.49 -7.49 6.38
N ALA A 77 4.76 -8.58 6.59
CA ALA A 77 4.16 -8.93 7.86
C ALA A 77 4.12 -10.45 8.01
N TYR A 78 4.12 -10.92 9.24
CA TYR A 78 3.93 -12.32 9.60
C TYR A 78 2.80 -12.44 10.65
N HIS A 79 2.67 -13.61 11.28
CA HIS A 79 1.53 -14.11 12.08
C HIS A 79 0.42 -14.77 11.28
N GLY A 80 -0.04 -15.91 11.79
CA GLY A 80 -1.17 -16.69 11.27
C GLY A 80 -1.07 -16.89 9.76
N LYS A 81 -2.15 -16.53 9.06
CA LYS A 81 -2.22 -16.60 7.60
C LYS A 81 -1.20 -15.70 6.92
N ALA A 82 -0.96 -14.48 7.43
CA ALA A 82 0.00 -13.56 6.83
C ALA A 82 1.43 -14.14 6.88
N GLY A 83 1.77 -14.84 7.95
CA GLY A 83 3.03 -15.59 8.05
C GLY A 83 3.13 -16.73 7.05
N PHE A 84 2.06 -17.54 6.94
CA PHE A 84 2.02 -18.62 5.94
C PHE A 84 2.17 -18.08 4.51
N ASP A 85 1.42 -17.02 4.16
CA ASP A 85 1.49 -16.37 2.85
C ASP A 85 2.91 -15.80 2.60
N ALA A 86 3.56 -15.21 3.62
CA ALA A 86 4.90 -14.65 3.50
C ALA A 86 5.99 -15.68 3.21
N PHE A 87 5.83 -16.91 3.69
CA PHE A 87 6.77 -18.02 3.44
C PHE A 87 6.30 -18.99 2.35
N SER A 88 5.20 -18.68 1.68
CA SER A 88 4.65 -19.49 0.59
C SER A 88 4.88 -18.83 -0.76
N HIS A 89 5.18 -19.63 -1.78
CA HIS A 89 5.21 -19.15 -3.15
C HIS A 89 3.82 -19.31 -3.79
N HIS A 90 3.15 -18.19 -4.08
CA HIS A 90 1.88 -18.18 -4.79
C HIS A 90 2.07 -18.53 -6.28
N ARG A 91 2.08 -19.83 -6.58
CA ARG A 91 2.22 -20.35 -7.94
C ARG A 91 0.96 -20.07 -8.76
N THR A 92 1.09 -19.22 -9.77
CA THR A 92 0.02 -18.97 -10.74
C THR A 92 -0.09 -20.15 -11.70
N VAL A 93 -1.31 -20.66 -11.89
CA VAL A 93 -1.65 -21.73 -12.85
C VAL A 93 -2.77 -21.21 -13.75
N VAL A 94 -2.55 -21.26 -15.08
CA VAL A 94 -3.51 -20.77 -16.08
C VAL A 94 -3.69 -21.83 -17.15
N GLY A 95 -4.94 -22.11 -17.51
CA GLY A 95 -5.34 -22.94 -18.64
C GLY A 95 -6.19 -22.13 -19.62
N THR A 96 -6.22 -22.54 -20.89
CA THR A 96 -7.07 -21.94 -21.93
C THR A 96 -7.66 -23.02 -22.81
N ASP A 97 -8.99 -23.07 -22.90
CA ASP A 97 -9.72 -24.00 -23.78
C ASP A 97 -10.11 -23.35 -25.12
N LEU A 98 -9.62 -22.14 -25.39
CA LEU A 98 -9.86 -21.45 -26.64
C LEU A 98 -9.26 -22.22 -27.82
N PRO A 99 -9.93 -22.26 -28.99
CA PRO A 99 -9.44 -22.95 -30.18
C PRO A 99 -8.26 -22.23 -30.85
N PHE A 100 -7.72 -21.18 -30.22
CA PHE A 100 -6.58 -20.42 -30.71
C PHE A 100 -5.69 -19.98 -29.53
N THR A 101 -4.39 -19.88 -29.78
CA THR A 101 -3.44 -19.40 -28.76
C THR A 101 -3.48 -17.88 -28.66
N ILE A 102 -3.80 -17.36 -27.46
CA ILE A 102 -3.78 -15.90 -27.19
C ILE A 102 -2.38 -15.33 -27.47
N THR A 103 -1.33 -15.96 -26.94
CA THR A 103 0.06 -15.56 -27.19
C THR A 103 0.46 -15.77 -28.64
N GLY A 104 0.00 -16.84 -29.31
CA GLY A 104 0.26 -17.09 -30.73
C GLY A 104 -0.28 -15.99 -31.64
N ARG A 105 -1.42 -15.37 -31.31
CA ARG A 105 -1.93 -14.19 -32.03
C ARG A 105 -1.15 -12.90 -31.78
N ALA A 106 -0.44 -12.83 -30.66
CA ALA A 106 0.45 -11.72 -30.33
C ALA A 106 1.91 -11.99 -30.76
N ALA A 107 2.21 -13.20 -31.23
CA ALA A 107 3.54 -13.60 -31.67
C ALA A 107 3.76 -13.27 -33.15
N PRO A 108 5.01 -13.04 -33.58
CA PRO A 108 5.34 -12.89 -34.99
C PRO A 108 5.04 -14.18 -35.78
N PRO A 109 4.79 -14.09 -37.10
CA PRO A 109 4.93 -12.89 -37.93
C PRO A 109 3.72 -11.94 -37.88
N PHE A 110 3.99 -10.66 -37.61
CA PHE A 110 2.96 -9.61 -37.66
C PHE A 110 2.57 -9.31 -39.10
N THR A 111 1.40 -9.80 -39.51
CA THR A 111 0.87 -9.59 -40.86
C THR A 111 0.69 -8.09 -41.17
N PRO A 112 0.72 -7.66 -42.45
CA PRO A 112 0.57 -6.26 -42.81
C PRO A 112 -0.73 -5.62 -42.28
N SER A 113 -1.82 -6.38 -42.23
CA SER A 113 -3.10 -5.95 -41.67
C SER A 113 -3.02 -5.72 -40.16
N MET A 114 -2.37 -6.62 -39.41
CA MET A 114 -2.14 -6.45 -37.97
C MET A 114 -1.30 -5.21 -37.66
N ARG A 115 -0.29 -4.91 -38.48
CA ARG A 115 0.53 -3.69 -38.33
C ARG A 115 -0.29 -2.43 -38.62
N ALA A 116 -1.09 -2.43 -39.68
CA ALA A 116 -1.93 -1.29 -40.05
C ALA A 116 -2.99 -0.97 -38.99
N THR A 117 -3.68 -1.97 -38.45
CA THR A 117 -4.68 -1.80 -37.40
C THR A 117 -4.05 -1.30 -36.09
N THR A 118 -2.90 -1.87 -35.70
CA THR A 118 -2.15 -1.44 -34.52
C THR A 118 -1.66 0.00 -34.67
N ALA A 119 -1.12 0.37 -35.83
CA ALA A 119 -0.66 1.73 -36.11
C ALA A 119 -1.80 2.75 -36.06
N LEU A 120 -2.96 2.42 -36.62
CA LEU A 120 -4.15 3.26 -36.54
C LEU A 120 -4.63 3.43 -35.10
N GLY A 121 -4.69 2.33 -34.33
CA GLY A 121 -5.06 2.33 -32.92
C GLY A 121 -4.14 3.21 -32.08
N LEU A 122 -2.83 3.08 -32.25
CA LEU A 122 -1.83 3.91 -31.58
C LEU A 122 -1.96 5.39 -31.98
N ARG A 123 -2.25 5.70 -33.25
CA ARG A 123 -2.46 7.07 -33.73
C ARG A 123 -3.69 7.71 -33.07
N LEU A 124 -4.79 6.96 -32.97
CA LEU A 124 -6.01 7.41 -32.30
C LEU A 124 -5.80 7.60 -30.79
N ALA A 125 -5.13 6.66 -30.12
CA ALA A 125 -4.79 6.77 -28.70
C ALA A 125 -3.92 8.01 -28.45
N ARG A 126 -2.88 8.22 -29.27
CA ARG A 126 -1.98 9.38 -29.18
C ARG A 126 -2.74 10.69 -29.36
N ASN A 127 -3.70 10.74 -30.29
CA ASN A 127 -4.56 11.91 -30.49
C ASN A 127 -5.49 12.17 -29.30
N ARG A 128 -6.06 11.12 -28.68
CA ARG A 128 -6.87 11.24 -27.46
C ARG A 128 -6.04 11.75 -26.28
N THR A 129 -4.86 11.20 -26.06
CA THR A 129 -3.95 11.64 -24.99
C THR A 129 -3.52 13.10 -25.18
N ARG A 130 -3.18 13.49 -26.42
CA ARG A 130 -2.88 14.90 -26.75
C ARG A 130 -4.05 15.84 -26.46
N ARG A 131 -5.28 15.45 -26.81
CA ARG A 131 -6.49 16.23 -26.51
C ARG A 131 -6.73 16.36 -25.00
N ARG A 132 -6.47 15.30 -24.21
CA ARG A 132 -6.57 15.34 -22.74
C ARG A 132 -5.53 16.27 -22.12
N LEU A 133 -4.26 16.14 -22.51
CA LEU A 133 -3.16 16.99 -22.01
C LEU A 133 -3.35 18.47 -22.36
N ARG A 134 -4.02 18.77 -23.49
CA ARG A 134 -4.40 20.13 -23.87
C ARG A 134 -5.58 20.70 -23.06
N ARG A 135 -6.42 19.85 -22.46
CA ARG A 135 -7.54 20.24 -21.59
C ARG A 135 -7.14 20.39 -20.12
N SER A 136 -5.99 19.82 -19.72
CA SER A 136 -5.46 19.89 -18.35
C SER A 136 -4.37 20.94 -18.16
N ARG A 137 -4.13 21.78 -19.17
CA ARG A 137 -3.36 23.02 -19.11
C ARG A 137 -4.34 24.17 -19.21
#